data_AF-A0A7C5JA81-F1
#
_entry.id   AF-A0A7C5JA81-F1
#
_cell.length_a   1.000
_cell.length_b   1.000
_cell.length_c   1.000
_cell.angle_alpha   90.00
_cell.angle_beta   90.00
_cell.angle_gamma   90.00
#
_symmetry.space_group_name_H-M   'P 1'
#
loop_
_entity.id
_entity.type
_entity.pdbx_description
1 polymer ?
#
loop_
_entity_poly.entity_id
_entity_poly.type
_entity_poly.pdbx_seq_one_letter_code
_entity_poly.pdbx_strand_id
1 'polypeptide(L)' 'MFDEIQFEKINRWPKYIFAEINDLKMAARRAGEDIIDFSMGNPDAPKPEPLVDKLCETARKPKTHGYSASKGIYKLRLA' A
#
# COMPACT_ATOMS: atom_id res chain seq x y z
N MET A 1 -17.38 11.90 10.04
CA MET A 1 -17.82 12.97 9.11
C MET A 1 -19.29 13.16 9.40
N PHE A 2 -19.75 14.40 9.55
CA PHE A 2 -21.15 14.71 9.81
C PHE A 2 -22.00 14.24 8.63
N ASP A 3 -23.11 13.54 8.88
CA ASP A 3 -23.98 13.02 7.82
C ASP A 3 -24.56 14.16 6.97
N GLU A 4 -24.62 15.37 7.54
CA GLU A 4 -25.06 16.60 6.90
C GLU A 4 -24.10 17.15 5.82
N ILE A 5 -22.85 16.66 5.76
CA ILE A 5 -21.85 17.12 4.78
C ILE A 5 -21.49 15.98 3.83
N GLN A 6 -22.21 15.90 2.72
CA GLN A 6 -21.98 14.92 1.65
C GLN A 6 -21.48 15.61 0.38
N PHE A 7 -20.34 15.15 -0.16
CA PHE A 7 -19.81 15.63 -1.43
C PHE A 7 -20.21 14.66 -2.55
N GLU A 8 -20.97 15.14 -3.54
CA GLU A 8 -21.45 14.30 -4.66
C GLU A 8 -20.32 13.53 -5.37
N LYS A 9 -19.11 14.11 -5.42
CA LYS A 9 -17.95 13.48 -6.05
C LYS A 9 -17.56 12.14 -5.41
N ILE A 10 -17.79 11.98 -4.10
CA ILE A 10 -17.49 10.73 -3.37
C ILE A 10 -18.50 9.65 -3.77
N ASN A 11 -19.78 10.01 -3.93
CA ASN A 11 -20.86 9.07 -4.28
C ASN A 11 -20.70 8.43 -5.67
N ARG A 12 -19.84 9.01 -6.52
CA ARG A 12 -19.55 8.50 -7.87
C ARG A 12 -18.44 7.46 -7.91
N TRP A 13 -17.78 7.17 -6.79
CA TRP A 13 -16.70 6.20 -6.76
C TRP A 13 -17.26 4.78 -6.91
N PRO A 14 -16.73 3.98 -7.86
CA PRO A 14 -17.15 2.60 -7.97
C PRO A 14 -16.73 1.82 -6.73
N LYS A 15 -17.49 0.76 -6.43
CA LYS A 15 -17.08 -0.20 -5.40
C LYS A 15 -15.73 -0.82 -5.76
N TYR A 16 -14.86 -0.95 -4.76
CA TYR A 16 -13.56 -1.56 -4.94
C TYR A 16 -13.70 -3.08 -5.00
N ILE A 17 -13.71 -3.64 -6.21
CA ILE A 17 -13.96 -5.08 -6.47
C ILE A 17 -13.02 -5.99 -5.66
N PHE A 18 -11.76 -5.60 -5.46
CA PHE A 18 -10.81 -6.41 -4.70
C PHE A 18 -11.14 -6.49 -3.20
N ALA A 19 -11.89 -5.54 -2.63
CA ALA A 19 -12.38 -5.70 -1.26
C ALA A 19 -13.36 -6.86 -1.16
N GLU A 20 -14.34 -6.93 -2.06
CA GLU A 20 -15.33 -8.01 -2.11
C GLU A 20 -14.65 -9.38 -2.32
N ILE A 21 -13.68 -9.46 -3.25
CA ILE A 21 -12.90 -10.68 -3.48
C ILE A 21 -12.11 -11.07 -2.22
N ASN A 22 -11.54 -10.09 -1.52
CA ASN A 22 -10.80 -10.35 -0.29
C ASN A 22 -11.71 -10.87 0.82
N ASP A 23 -12.92 -10.34 0.96
CA ASP A 23 -13.90 -10.82 1.94
C ASP A 23 -14.33 -12.26 1.66
N LEU A 24 -14.63 -12.60 0.40
CA LEU A 24 -14.92 -13.97 -0.03
C LEU A 24 -13.75 -14.91 0.26
N LYS A 25 -12.52 -14.50 -0.10
CA LYS A 25 -11.30 -15.26 0.15
C LYS A 25 -11.07 -15.49 1.64
N MET A 26 -11.30 -14.48 2.49
CA MET A 26 -11.17 -14.62 3.93
C MET A 26 -12.24 -15.56 4.51
N ALA A 27 -13.47 -15.51 4.01
CA ALA A 27 -14.53 -16.42 4.42
C ALA A 27 -14.18 -17.88 4.08
N ALA A 28 -13.73 -18.15 2.85
CA ALA A 28 -13.31 -19.49 2.42
C ALA A 28 -12.10 -20.01 3.23
N ARG A 29 -11.10 -19.16 3.48
CA ARG A 29 -9.96 -19.52 4.37
C ARG A 29 -10.42 -19.86 5.79
N ARG A 30 -11.38 -19.12 6.35
CA ARG A 30 -11.94 -19.41 7.68
C ARG A 30 -12.76 -20.69 7.70
N ALA A 31 -13.35 -21.08 6.58
CA ALA A 31 -14.02 -22.37 6.40
C ALA A 31 -13.03 -23.55 6.23
N GLY A 32 -11.72 -23.28 6.17
CA GLY A 32 -10.68 -24.30 6.04
C GLY A 32 -10.36 -24.70 4.59
N GLU A 33 -10.82 -23.91 3.61
CA GLU A 33 -10.50 -24.15 2.20
C GLU A 33 -9.06 -23.74 1.87
N ASP A 34 -8.38 -24.54 1.06
CA ASP A 34 -7.06 -24.22 0.50
C ASP A 34 -7.19 -23.31 -0.71
N ILE A 35 -6.80 -22.04 -0.55
CA ILE A 35 -7.02 -20.99 -1.55
C ILE A 35 -5.72 -20.57 -2.21
N ILE A 36 -5.62 -20.82 -3.53
CA ILE A 36 -4.58 -20.27 -4.39
C ILE A 36 -5.06 -18.91 -4.93
N ASP A 37 -4.37 -17.84 -4.51
CA ASP A 37 -4.80 -16.47 -4.76
C ASP A 37 -4.04 -15.83 -5.95
N PHE A 38 -4.71 -15.74 -7.09
CA PHE A 38 -4.24 -14.99 -8.27
C PHE A 38 -4.92 -13.62 -8.42
N SER A 39 -5.62 -13.14 -7.39
CA SER A 39 -6.40 -11.89 -7.48
C SER A 39 -5.52 -10.64 -7.49
N MET A 40 -4.32 -10.69 -6.91
CA MET A 40 -3.42 -9.55 -6.80
C MET A 40 -2.00 -9.90 -7.25
N GLY A 41 -1.41 -9.08 -8.10
CA GLY A 41 -0.02 -9.21 -8.59
C GLY A 41 1.03 -8.78 -7.57
N ASN A 42 0.84 -9.10 -6.29
CA ASN A 42 1.81 -8.77 -5.26
C ASN A 42 3.01 -9.72 -5.37
N PRO A 43 4.25 -9.21 -5.37
CA PRO A 43 5.42 -10.07 -5.32
C PRO A 43 5.46 -10.84 -4.00
N ASP A 44 5.84 -12.11 -4.08
CA ASP A 44 5.98 -13.06 -2.98
C ASP A 44 7.38 -13.01 -2.33
N ALA A 45 8.40 -12.71 -3.12
CA ALA A 45 9.78 -12.66 -2.67
C ALA A 45 10.09 -11.46 -1.75
N PRO A 46 10.96 -11.64 -0.74
CA PRO A 46 11.45 -10.52 0.06
C PRO A 46 12.22 -9.51 -0.80
N LYS A 47 12.28 -8.27 -0.32
CA LYS A 47 13.12 -7.24 -0.94
C LYS A 47 14.60 -7.61 -0.76
N PRO A 48 15.49 -7.27 -1.71
CA PRO A 48 16.93 -7.50 -1.55
C PRO A 48 17.50 -6.80 -0.31
N GLU A 49 18.39 -7.48 0.42
CA GLU A 49 18.99 -6.98 1.66
C GLU A 49 19.61 -5.57 1.54
N PRO A 50 20.38 -5.26 0.47
CA PRO A 50 20.99 -3.91 0.34
C PRO A 50 19.96 -2.77 0.29
N LEU A 51 18.73 -3.05 -0.15
CA LEU A 51 17.65 -2.05 -0.17
C LEU A 51 17.14 -1.77 1.25
N VAL A 52 16.93 -2.83 2.03
CA VAL A 52 16.48 -2.75 3.43
C VAL A 52 17.54 -2.07 4.29
N ASP A 53 18.81 -2.43 4.10
CA ASP A 53 19.94 -1.80 4.78
C ASP A 53 20.00 -0.30 4.48
N LYS A 54 19.84 0.09 3.21
CA LYS A 54 19.89 1.50 2.82
C LYS A 54 18.75 2.31 3.43
N LEU A 55 17.57 1.71 3.52
CA LEU A 55 16.41 2.31 4.19
C LEU A 55 16.72 2.55 5.68
N CYS A 56 17.19 1.52 6.38
CA CYS A 56 17.57 1.59 7.80
C CYS A 56 18.69 2.61 8.07
N GLU A 57 19.74 2.60 7.25
CA GLU A 57 20.84 3.57 7.31
C GLU A 57 20.31 5.00 7.18
N THR A 58 19.41 5.24 6.23
CA THR A 58 18.86 6.57 5.97
C THR A 58 17.96 7.04 7.11
N ALA A 59 17.10 6.17 7.66
CA ALA A 59 16.22 6.51 8.77
C ALA A 59 16.96 6.97 10.05
N ARG A 60 18.17 6.47 10.27
CA ARG A 60 19.03 6.83 11.41
C ARG A 60 19.70 8.21 11.27
N LYS A 61 19.64 8.86 10.10
CA LYS A 61 20.30 10.16 9.88
C LYS A 61 19.45 11.31 10.44
N PRO A 62 19.97 12.17 11.32
CA PRO A 62 19.19 13.29 11.87
C PRO A 62 18.63 14.25 10.80
N LYS A 63 19.32 14.38 9.67
CA LYS A 63 18.96 15.31 8.57
C LYS A 63 17.82 14.81 7.68
N THR A 64 17.33 13.59 7.85
CA THR A 64 16.32 12.99 6.95
C THR A 64 14.92 12.94 7.54
N HIS A 65 14.72 13.45 8.77
CA HIS A 65 13.41 13.44 9.43
C HIS A 65 12.47 14.57 8.99
N GLY A 66 13.04 15.64 8.41
CA GLY A 66 12.25 16.77 7.93
C GLY A 66 11.51 16.48 6.63
N TYR A 67 10.63 17.40 6.25
CA TYR A 67 9.92 17.33 4.98
C TYR A 67 10.89 17.34 3.79
N SER A 68 10.64 16.46 2.82
CA SER A 68 11.28 16.54 1.51
C SER A 68 10.67 17.64 0.65
N ALA A 69 11.34 18.01 -0.43
CA ALA A 69 10.73 18.81 -1.48
C ALA A 69 9.45 18.14 -2.01
N SER A 70 8.43 18.92 -2.37
CA SER A 70 7.16 18.41 -2.91
C SER A 70 7.34 17.52 -4.15
N LYS A 71 8.36 17.82 -4.97
CA LYS A 71 8.71 17.02 -6.15
C LYS A 71 9.47 15.72 -5.81
N GLY A 72 9.76 15.43 -4.54
CA GLY A 72 10.58 14.29 -4.11
C GLY A 72 12.09 14.57 -4.07
N ILE A 73 12.84 13.63 -3.49
CA ILE A 73 14.28 13.72 -3.25
C ILE A 73 15.05 13.76 -4.59
N TYR A 74 15.85 14.81 -4.81
CA TYR A 74 16.53 15.05 -6.09
C TYR A 74 17.33 13.85 -6.61
N LYS A 75 18.20 13.26 -5.78
CA LYS A 75 19.04 12.14 -6.20
C LYS A 75 18.24 10.88 -6.60
N LEU A 76 17.05 10.68 -6.00
CA LEU A 76 16.18 9.56 -6.37
C LEU A 76 15.44 9.78 -7.69
N ARG A 77 15.33 11.02 -8.16
CA ARG A 77 14.71 11.35 -9.46
C ARG A 77 15.69 11.26 -10.64
N LEU A 78 16.99 11.16 -10.36
CA LEU A 78 18.03 11.02 -11.39
C LEU A 78 18.46 9.56 -11.57
N ALA A 79 18.07 8.68 -10.65
CA ALA A 79 18.47 7.28 -10.61
C ALA A 79 17.63 6.43 -11.57
#